data_AF-A0A4Y2JGH0-F1
#
_entry.id   AF-A0A4Y2JGH0-F1
#
_cell.length_a   1.000
_cell.length_b   1.000
_cell.length_c   1.000
_cell.angle_alpha   90.00
_cell.angle_beta   90.00
_cell.angle_gamma   90.00
#
_symmetry.space_group_name_H-M   'P 1'
#
loop_
_entity.id
_entity.type
_entity.pdbx_description
1 polymer ?
#
loop_
_entity_poly.entity_id
_entity_poly.type
_entity_poly.pdbx_seq_one_letter_code
_entity_poly.pdbx_strand_id
1 'polypeptide(L)'
;MRTSRFEATRELLGDRPRNFQPWSDDEDPFSKLPRHTTEIVEEDEGFTHFKNLLIENGLMEKLKKEDQSWTLFVPTDAAFRSLPRSLKKQIESGEGCVQSILHEHIVKGTLCTAAVVSQVKVKNILDNLLQLTKDESEKLRVNGALVDSENILGTNGVVHVIDKVLIPPQARNLLKALEEDDRKDLLELLEISDMVSQLEDAQNITFFVPTKQAIESLSNETREEMMNDRELLKKVLQHHLFPSHMPADTFEDNKKITNLNGHDVHIKLHEAFPGIITAATVQCAYIVGHDNQACGAVIHKINKVLMPPEGNIVEALKNLKDHEIVVKLLQNTDLATKLAENSHFTFLAPTDEAFERMRDVSVEQLMENNTLAEKVLKLHILPEVLCCNGISHSSPFHRQYVRTLDGSIIPTYRGLGERIRFGRAKVTQCDIPATNGLVHSINRVILPERPRTPTLFGMDLFPFF
;
A
#
# COMPACT_ATOMS: atom_id res chain seq x y z
N MET A 1 -30.46 73.50 34.01
CA MET A 1 -29.89 74.85 33.78
C MET A 1 -28.54 74.93 34.48
N ARG A 2 -27.49 75.30 33.71
CA ARG A 2 -26.13 75.76 34.09
C ARG A 2 -25.17 74.71 34.68
N THR A 3 -24.09 74.27 34.03
CA THR A 3 -22.83 74.98 33.63
C THR A 3 -22.15 75.65 34.83
N SER A 4 -20.85 75.62 35.11
CA SER A 4 -19.61 75.28 34.40
C SER A 4 -18.49 75.26 35.46
N ARG A 5 -17.56 74.32 35.38
CA ARG A 5 -16.15 74.52 34.97
C ARG A 5 -15.28 75.25 36.01
N PHE A 6 -14.41 74.45 36.61
CA PHE A 6 -13.26 74.80 37.43
C PHE A 6 -12.30 75.75 36.68
N GLU A 7 -11.95 76.85 37.33
CA GLU A 7 -10.75 77.65 37.10
C GLU A 7 -9.75 77.38 38.25
N ALA A 8 -8.48 77.67 37.97
CA ALA A 8 -7.27 77.50 38.80
C ALA A 8 -6.69 76.07 38.76
N THR A 9 -5.51 75.81 38.21
CA THR A 9 -4.27 76.57 38.35
C THR A 9 -3.37 76.32 37.15
N ARG A 10 -2.87 77.41 36.57
CA ARG A 10 -1.86 77.45 35.51
C ARG A 10 -0.69 78.24 36.08
N GLU A 11 0.29 77.53 36.65
CA GLU A 11 1.60 78.10 36.95
C GLU A 11 2.59 76.95 37.16
N LEU A 12 3.82 77.13 36.69
CA LEU A 12 4.90 76.14 36.52
C LEU A 12 4.87 75.39 35.18
N LEU A 13 5.39 76.04 34.13
CA LEU A 13 6.46 75.54 33.25
C LEU A 13 6.67 76.58 32.12
N GLY A 14 7.89 77.10 32.03
CA GLY A 14 8.24 78.31 31.29
C GLY A 14 8.12 78.24 29.76
N ASP A 15 8.13 79.44 29.18
CA ASP A 15 8.11 79.71 27.75
C ASP A 15 9.23 78.97 26.99
N ARG A 16 8.84 78.11 26.04
CA ARG A 16 9.67 77.73 24.89
C ARG A 16 8.99 78.25 23.61
N PRO A 17 9.75 78.77 22.63
CA PRO A 17 9.18 79.26 21.39
C PRO A 17 8.49 78.13 20.63
N ARG A 18 7.20 78.34 20.29
CA ARG A 18 6.40 77.46 19.44
C ARG A 18 6.85 77.60 17.98
N ASN A 19 7.81 76.78 17.57
CA ASN A 19 7.93 76.34 16.18
C ASN A 19 7.51 74.87 16.13
N PHE A 20 6.20 74.63 16.07
CA PHE A 20 5.67 73.35 15.62
C PHE A 20 5.41 73.50 14.12
N GLN A 21 6.27 72.88 13.30
CA GLN A 21 5.83 72.46 11.96
C GLN A 21 4.70 71.45 12.17
N PRO A 22 3.57 71.56 11.46
CA PRO A 22 2.57 70.50 11.44
C PRO A 22 3.24 69.21 10.98
N TRP A 23 2.97 68.11 11.65
CA TRP A 23 3.32 66.77 11.18
C TRP A 23 2.74 66.60 9.78
N SER A 24 3.53 66.14 8.82
CA SER A 24 3.00 65.68 7.53
C SER A 24 2.16 64.44 7.79
N ASP A 25 0.91 64.44 7.31
CA ASP A 25 -0.02 63.32 7.43
C ASP A 25 0.47 62.02 6.74
N ASP A 26 1.64 62.05 6.07
CA ASP A 26 2.24 60.93 5.35
C ASP A 26 3.10 59.99 6.23
N GLU A 27 3.29 60.28 7.52
CA GLU A 27 4.08 59.45 8.45
C GLU A 27 3.32 59.07 9.73
N ASP A 28 2.03 58.69 9.63
CA ASP A 28 1.40 57.92 10.71
C ASP A 28 1.69 56.42 10.53
N PRO A 29 2.58 55.80 11.33
CA PRO A 29 2.84 54.36 11.28
C PRO A 29 1.61 53.52 11.66
N PHE A 30 0.54 54.14 12.18
CA PHE A 30 -0.73 53.49 12.51
C PHE A 30 -1.84 53.73 11.47
N SER A 31 -1.54 54.38 10.33
CA SER A 31 -2.52 54.63 9.25
C SER A 31 -2.93 53.37 8.47
N LYS A 32 -2.18 52.27 8.59
CA LYS A 32 -2.56 50.97 8.02
C LYS A 32 -3.40 50.20 9.03
N LEU A 33 -4.68 50.01 8.70
CA LEU A 33 -5.57 49.05 9.36
C LEU A 33 -4.82 47.71 9.55
N PRO A 34 -5.04 47.01 10.69
CA PRO A 34 -4.43 45.70 10.88
C PRO A 34 -4.89 44.79 9.73
N ARG A 35 -3.94 44.29 8.97
CA ARG A 35 -4.20 43.50 7.77
C ARG A 35 -4.61 42.09 8.14
N HIS A 36 -5.46 41.49 7.33
CA HIS A 36 -5.80 40.08 7.46
C HIS A 36 -4.64 39.20 6.95
N THR A 37 -4.45 38.00 7.50
CA THR A 37 -3.32 37.12 7.07
C THR A 37 -3.35 36.83 5.57
N THR A 38 -4.53 36.71 4.96
CA THR A 38 -4.68 36.56 3.50
C THR A 38 -4.27 37.81 2.73
N GLU A 39 -4.57 39.01 3.23
CA GLU A 39 -4.16 40.28 2.60
C GLU A 39 -2.64 40.41 2.60
N ILE A 40 -1.99 40.01 3.71
CA ILE A 40 -0.52 39.96 3.82
C ILE A 40 0.06 39.06 2.72
N VAL A 41 -0.56 37.91 2.45
CA VAL A 41 -0.12 37.00 1.38
C VAL A 41 -0.47 37.55 -0.01
N GLU A 42 -1.59 38.25 -0.16
CA GLU A 42 -2.06 38.79 -1.44
C GLU A 42 -1.19 39.93 -1.98
N GLU A 43 -0.76 40.83 -1.08
CA GLU A 43 0.00 42.05 -1.39
C GLU A 43 1.50 41.82 -1.63
N ASP A 44 2.07 40.74 -1.09
CA ASP A 44 3.50 40.47 -1.23
C ASP A 44 3.84 39.94 -2.63
N GLU A 45 4.79 40.60 -3.30
CA GLU A 45 5.22 40.24 -4.65
C GLU A 45 5.99 38.91 -4.70
N GLY A 46 6.57 38.48 -3.57
CA GLY A 46 7.37 37.27 -3.43
C GLY A 46 6.59 36.00 -3.14
N PHE A 47 5.25 36.07 -3.00
CA PHE A 47 4.37 34.92 -2.74
C PHE A 47 3.43 34.60 -3.90
N THR A 48 3.77 35.04 -5.12
CA THR A 48 2.90 34.94 -6.29
C THR A 48 2.43 33.50 -6.55
N HIS A 49 3.33 32.51 -6.48
CA HIS A 49 2.97 31.10 -6.69
C HIS A 49 2.02 30.58 -5.61
N PHE A 50 2.36 30.79 -4.33
CA PHE A 50 1.54 30.30 -3.21
C PHE A 50 0.15 30.93 -3.21
N LYS A 51 0.08 32.24 -3.42
CA LYS A 51 -1.15 33.02 -3.52
C LYS A 51 -2.09 32.44 -4.58
N ASN A 52 -1.58 32.25 -5.80
CA ASN A 52 -2.40 31.73 -6.90
C ASN A 52 -2.95 30.33 -6.57
N LEU A 53 -2.13 29.45 -6.00
CA LEU A 53 -2.57 28.12 -5.60
C LEU A 53 -3.65 28.16 -4.51
N LEU A 54 -3.54 29.04 -3.52
CA LEU A 54 -4.58 29.23 -2.50
C LEU A 54 -5.90 29.71 -3.11
N ILE A 55 -5.85 30.61 -4.10
CA ILE A 55 -7.02 31.13 -4.81
C ILE A 55 -7.67 29.99 -5.64
N GLU A 56 -6.89 29.32 -6.48
CA GLU A 56 -7.35 28.27 -7.40
C GLU A 56 -7.96 27.07 -6.65
N ASN A 57 -7.44 26.74 -5.46
CA ASN A 57 -7.94 25.64 -4.63
C ASN A 57 -9.01 26.09 -3.61
N GLY A 58 -9.50 27.33 -3.70
CA GLY A 58 -10.59 27.83 -2.85
C GLY A 58 -10.26 27.96 -1.36
N LEU A 59 -8.97 28.04 -1.01
CA LEU A 59 -8.52 28.13 0.39
C LEU A 59 -8.56 29.56 0.93
N MET A 60 -8.52 30.56 0.07
CA MET A 60 -8.59 31.98 0.49
C MET A 60 -9.86 32.27 1.28
N GLU A 61 -11.02 31.81 0.80
CA GLU A 61 -12.31 32.03 1.45
C GLU A 61 -12.42 31.30 2.80
N LYS A 62 -11.70 30.19 2.95
CA LYS A 62 -11.61 29.49 4.23
C LYS A 62 -10.76 30.27 5.24
N LEU A 63 -9.63 30.80 4.78
CA LEU A 63 -8.70 31.56 5.61
C LEU A 63 -9.26 32.93 6.03
N LYS A 64 -10.13 33.55 5.20
CA LYS A 64 -10.85 34.80 5.49
C LYS A 64 -11.88 34.72 6.61
N LYS A 65 -12.29 33.52 7.02
CA LYS A 65 -13.27 33.37 8.10
C LYS A 65 -12.63 33.74 9.44
N GLU A 66 -13.31 34.60 10.19
CA GLU A 66 -12.88 35.08 11.51
C GLU A 66 -13.29 34.14 12.66
N ASP A 67 -13.86 32.98 12.36
CA ASP A 67 -14.26 31.97 13.36
C ASP A 67 -13.07 31.20 13.95
N GLN A 68 -11.91 31.32 13.32
CA GLN A 68 -10.71 30.57 13.65
C GLN A 68 -9.48 31.45 13.44
N SER A 69 -8.52 31.39 14.37
CA SER A 69 -7.20 31.95 14.11
C SER A 69 -6.30 30.97 13.36
N TRP A 70 -5.40 31.50 12.54
CA TRP A 70 -4.54 30.71 11.65
C TRP A 70 -3.06 31.02 11.86
N THR A 71 -2.22 30.02 11.65
CA THR A 71 -0.80 30.21 11.40
C THR A 71 -0.48 29.71 10.02
N LEU A 72 0.05 30.58 9.16
CA LEU A 72 0.43 30.27 7.79
C LEU A 72 1.95 30.18 7.69
N PHE A 73 2.45 29.07 7.20
CA PHE A 73 3.83 28.96 6.74
C PHE A 73 3.86 29.23 5.25
N VAL A 74 4.34 30.40 4.83
CA VAL A 74 4.21 30.88 3.45
C VAL A 74 5.54 30.68 2.72
N PRO A 75 5.61 29.73 1.78
CA PRO A 75 6.81 29.54 0.96
C PRO A 75 7.00 30.69 -0.02
N THR A 76 8.25 31.14 -0.14
CA THR A 76 8.63 32.15 -1.14
C THR A 76 8.54 31.60 -2.56
N ASP A 77 8.48 32.48 -3.56
CA ASP A 77 8.58 32.07 -4.96
C ASP A 77 9.93 31.39 -5.28
N ALA A 78 10.99 31.71 -4.52
CA ALA A 78 12.26 31.01 -4.60
C ALA A 78 12.14 29.54 -4.14
N ALA A 79 11.36 29.29 -3.09
CA ALA A 79 11.05 27.94 -2.62
C ALA A 79 10.38 27.10 -3.73
N PHE A 80 9.40 27.65 -4.44
CA PHE A 80 8.76 26.97 -5.58
C PHE A 80 9.71 26.74 -6.75
N ARG A 81 10.59 27.69 -7.07
CA ARG A 81 11.61 27.51 -8.12
C ARG A 81 12.61 26.40 -7.80
N SER A 82 12.82 26.10 -6.52
CA SER A 82 13.73 25.04 -6.07
C SER A 82 13.13 23.62 -6.14
N LEU A 83 11.83 23.49 -6.41
CA LEU A 83 11.16 22.18 -6.49
C LEU A 83 11.67 21.33 -7.67
N PRO A 84 11.64 19.99 -7.53
CA PRO A 84 11.86 19.08 -8.66
C PRO A 84 10.91 19.39 -9.83
N ARG A 85 11.40 19.27 -11.07
CA ARG A 85 10.63 19.63 -12.28
C ARG A 85 9.30 18.88 -12.39
N SER A 86 9.27 17.59 -12.07
CA SER A 86 8.06 16.75 -12.10
C SER A 86 7.01 17.26 -11.11
N LEU A 87 7.40 17.43 -9.83
CA LEU A 87 6.52 17.97 -8.79
C LEU A 87 6.04 19.39 -9.11
N LYS A 88 6.92 20.25 -9.62
CA LYS A 88 6.54 21.61 -10.04
C LYS A 88 5.46 21.58 -11.13
N LYS A 89 5.64 20.73 -12.15
CA LYS A 89 4.67 20.57 -13.24
C LYS A 89 3.31 20.08 -12.73
N GLN A 90 3.30 19.11 -11.81
CA GLN A 90 2.07 18.61 -11.18
C GLN A 90 1.33 19.73 -10.41
N ILE A 91 2.07 20.51 -9.62
CA ILE A 91 1.50 21.64 -8.88
C ILE A 91 0.92 22.69 -9.84
N GLU A 92 1.63 23.02 -10.91
CA GLU A 92 1.19 24.01 -11.90
C GLU A 92 0.02 23.55 -12.77
N SER A 93 -0.14 22.24 -13.02
CA SER A 93 -1.29 21.71 -13.76
C SER A 93 -2.55 21.57 -12.89
N GLY A 94 -2.45 21.83 -11.58
CA GLY A 94 -3.54 21.56 -10.63
C GLY A 94 -3.82 20.06 -10.47
N GLU A 95 -2.94 19.20 -10.98
CA GLU A 95 -3.03 17.74 -10.86
C GLU A 95 -2.25 17.25 -9.63
N GLY A 96 -2.55 16.03 -9.19
CA GLY A 96 -1.88 15.45 -8.02
C GLY A 96 -2.34 16.05 -6.70
N CYS A 97 -1.42 16.14 -5.73
CA CYS A 97 -1.76 16.27 -4.31
C CYS A 97 -1.60 17.71 -3.80
N VAL A 98 -1.81 18.69 -4.68
CA VAL A 98 -1.64 20.13 -4.40
C VAL A 98 -2.41 20.56 -3.16
N GLN A 99 -3.66 20.11 -3.02
CA GLN A 99 -4.48 20.45 -1.87
C GLN A 99 -3.85 19.97 -0.55
N SER A 100 -3.25 18.77 -0.53
CA SER A 100 -2.50 18.27 0.64
C SER A 100 -1.26 19.12 0.90
N ILE A 101 -0.53 19.54 -0.14
CA ILE A 101 0.63 20.44 0.00
C ILE A 101 0.18 21.76 0.62
N LEU A 102 -0.88 22.40 0.12
CA LEU A 102 -1.36 23.68 0.65
C LEU A 102 -1.83 23.54 2.10
N HIS A 103 -2.55 22.47 2.42
CA HIS A 103 -2.99 22.20 3.77
C HIS A 103 -1.83 21.90 4.73
N GLU A 104 -0.73 21.34 4.24
CA GLU A 104 0.48 21.12 5.07
C GLU A 104 1.02 22.42 5.68
N HIS A 105 0.81 23.55 5.01
CA HIS A 105 1.28 24.89 5.38
C HIS A 105 0.33 25.66 6.32
N ILE A 106 -0.82 25.08 6.68
CA ILE A 106 -1.88 25.77 7.43
C ILE A 106 -2.09 25.10 8.77
N VAL A 107 -1.84 25.84 9.86
CA VAL A 107 -2.08 25.40 11.23
C VAL A 107 -3.27 26.14 11.83
N LYS A 108 -4.13 25.42 12.56
CA LYS A 108 -5.21 26.02 13.35
C LYS A 108 -4.63 26.61 14.63
N GLY A 109 -4.98 27.85 14.92
CA GLY A 109 -4.49 28.60 16.07
C GLY A 109 -3.33 29.53 15.72
N THR A 110 -3.00 30.41 16.66
CA THR A 110 -1.90 31.37 16.52
C THR A 110 -0.64 30.82 17.19
N LEU A 111 0.44 30.68 16.43
CA LEU A 111 1.73 30.18 16.91
C LEU A 111 2.81 31.25 16.68
N CYS A 112 3.19 31.95 17.75
CA CYS A 112 4.31 32.87 17.74
C CYS A 112 5.62 32.13 18.03
N THR A 113 6.75 32.62 17.52
CA THR A 113 8.05 31.93 17.66
C THR A 113 8.56 31.87 19.10
N ALA A 114 8.11 32.78 19.96
CA ALA A 114 8.38 32.74 21.40
C ALA A 114 7.83 31.48 22.10
N ALA A 115 6.79 30.84 21.54
CA ALA A 115 6.27 29.58 22.07
C ALA A 115 7.19 28.38 21.76
N VAL A 116 8.15 28.54 20.84
CA VAL A 116 9.12 27.50 20.47
C VAL A 116 10.41 27.74 21.27
N VAL A 117 10.63 26.92 22.31
CA VAL A 117 11.82 27.03 23.16
C VAL A 117 13.00 26.25 22.56
N SER A 118 12.80 24.98 22.23
CA SER A 118 13.82 24.14 21.57
C SER A 118 13.23 23.35 20.42
N GLN A 119 12.20 22.56 20.73
CA GLN A 119 11.42 21.81 19.77
C GLN A 119 9.96 21.74 20.20
N VAL A 120 9.05 21.91 19.25
CA VAL A 120 7.61 21.72 19.43
C VAL A 120 7.05 20.94 18.24
N LYS A 121 6.06 20.10 18.47
CA LYS A 121 5.26 19.50 17.39
C LYS A 121 3.86 20.09 17.41
N VAL A 122 3.39 20.60 16.28
CA VAL A 122 2.05 21.15 16.13
C VAL A 122 1.30 20.40 15.03
N LYS A 123 -0.01 20.25 15.20
CA LYS A 123 -0.85 19.65 14.16
C LYS A 123 -1.27 20.72 13.17
N ASN A 124 -1.14 20.42 11.89
CA ASN A 124 -1.74 21.23 10.83
C ASN A 124 -3.20 20.83 10.58
N ILE A 125 -3.80 21.38 9.54
CA ILE A 125 -5.20 21.12 9.20
C ILE A 125 -5.47 19.70 8.68
N LEU A 126 -4.42 18.94 8.33
CA LEU A 126 -4.47 17.51 7.97
C LEU A 126 -4.25 16.59 9.17
N ASP A 127 -4.11 17.15 10.38
CA ASP A 127 -3.67 16.45 11.59
C ASP A 127 -2.22 15.89 11.51
N ASN A 128 -1.47 16.24 10.46
CA ASN A 128 -0.04 15.94 10.34
C ASN A 128 0.76 16.75 11.36
N LEU A 129 1.80 16.14 11.94
CA LEU A 129 2.67 16.77 12.92
C LEU A 129 3.79 17.54 12.21
N LEU A 130 3.72 18.87 12.25
CA LEU A 130 4.81 19.76 11.89
C LEU A 130 5.78 19.88 13.06
N GLN A 131 7.05 19.55 12.82
CA GLN A 131 8.13 19.69 13.78
C GLN A 131 8.77 21.07 13.63
N LEU A 132 8.64 21.90 14.65
CA LEU A 132 9.32 23.17 14.76
C LEU A 132 10.54 23.03 15.65
N THR A 133 11.67 23.53 15.21
CA THR A 133 12.95 23.48 15.95
C THR A 133 13.67 24.80 15.83
N LYS A 134 14.31 25.26 16.91
CA LYS A 134 15.30 26.34 16.85
C LYS A 134 16.70 25.74 16.83
N ASP A 135 17.55 26.24 15.95
CA ASP A 135 18.97 25.89 15.96
C ASP A 135 19.76 26.70 16.99
N GLU A 136 21.06 26.42 17.14
CA GLU A 136 21.94 27.12 18.09
C GLU A 136 22.06 28.64 17.80
N SER A 137 21.69 29.08 16.60
CA SER A 137 21.65 30.50 16.22
C SER A 137 20.26 31.12 16.43
N GLU A 138 19.38 30.46 17.19
CA GLU A 138 17.98 30.85 17.44
C GLU A 138 17.12 30.92 16.16
N LYS A 139 17.58 30.38 15.02
CA LYS A 139 16.79 30.39 13.79
C LYS A 139 15.75 29.29 13.82
N LEU A 140 14.50 29.66 13.56
CA LEU A 140 13.39 28.74 13.52
C LEU A 140 13.38 27.92 12.22
N ARG A 141 13.09 26.63 12.34
CA ARG A 141 12.84 25.71 11.24
C ARG A 141 11.53 24.97 11.43
N VAL A 142 10.82 24.70 10.33
CA VAL A 142 9.61 23.86 10.30
C VAL A 142 9.84 22.70 9.32
N ASN A 143 9.82 21.46 9.81
CA ASN A 143 10.18 20.25 9.04
C ASN A 143 11.48 20.42 8.22
N GLY A 144 12.45 21.17 8.76
CA GLY A 144 13.73 21.47 8.11
C GLY A 144 13.75 22.64 7.12
N ALA A 145 12.60 23.23 6.80
CA ALA A 145 12.50 24.52 6.10
C ALA A 145 12.91 25.66 7.05
N LEU A 146 13.78 26.56 6.60
CA LEU A 146 14.16 27.75 7.35
C LEU A 146 13.00 28.75 7.33
N VAL A 147 12.72 29.36 8.48
CA VAL A 147 11.82 30.51 8.57
C VAL A 147 12.66 31.78 8.37
N ASP A 148 12.51 32.43 7.22
CA ASP A 148 13.27 33.63 6.85
C ASP A 148 12.73 34.89 7.55
N SER A 149 11.41 35.00 7.66
CA SER A 149 10.72 36.08 8.36
C SER A 149 9.65 35.50 9.28
N GLU A 150 9.65 35.90 10.54
CA GLU A 150 8.77 35.35 11.56
C GLU A 150 7.84 36.39 12.19
N ASN A 151 6.73 35.91 12.76
CA ASN A 151 5.75 36.69 13.53
C ASN A 151 5.13 37.87 12.76
N ILE A 152 4.83 37.69 11.47
CA ILE A 152 4.09 38.70 10.71
C ILE A 152 2.62 38.64 11.16
N LEU A 153 2.20 39.63 11.96
CA LEU A 153 0.89 39.63 12.60
C LEU A 153 -0.22 40.03 11.62
N GLY A 154 -1.30 39.25 11.62
CA GLY A 154 -2.56 39.60 10.97
C GLY A 154 -3.74 39.58 11.94
N THR A 155 -4.88 40.15 11.55
CA THR A 155 -6.09 40.23 12.41
C THR A 155 -6.62 38.88 12.86
N ASN A 156 -6.47 37.86 12.01
CA ASN A 156 -6.95 36.50 12.24
C ASN A 156 -5.81 35.49 12.47
N GLY A 157 -4.56 35.93 12.74
CA GLY A 157 -3.46 34.97 12.82
C GLY A 157 -2.05 35.51 12.68
N VAL A 158 -1.13 34.61 12.34
CA VAL A 158 0.30 34.90 12.14
C VAL A 158 0.79 34.26 10.85
N VAL A 159 1.66 34.97 10.14
CA VAL A 159 2.37 34.48 8.95
C VAL A 159 3.86 34.31 9.29
N HIS A 160 4.42 33.18 8.89
CA HIS A 160 5.86 32.89 8.91
C HIS A 160 6.31 32.56 7.48
N VAL A 161 7.33 33.25 6.98
CA VAL A 161 7.84 33.06 5.62
C VAL A 161 8.91 31.98 5.63
N ILE A 162 8.84 31.03 4.70
CA ILE A 162 9.75 29.87 4.65
C ILE A 162 10.49 29.74 3.31
N ASP A 163 11.69 29.16 3.37
CA ASP A 163 12.60 28.99 2.23
C ASP A 163 12.31 27.74 1.37
N LYS A 164 11.43 26.85 1.83
CA LYS A 164 11.07 25.58 1.18
C LYS A 164 9.58 25.33 1.22
N VAL A 165 9.06 24.65 0.21
CA VAL A 165 7.69 24.14 0.23
C VAL A 165 7.64 22.87 1.09
N LEU A 166 6.72 22.83 2.06
CA LEU A 166 6.47 21.67 2.89
C LEU A 166 5.70 20.61 2.10
N ILE A 167 6.34 19.48 1.83
CA ILE A 167 5.75 18.35 1.11
C ILE A 167 5.38 17.25 2.10
N PRO A 168 4.07 17.05 2.37
CA PRO A 168 3.64 15.98 3.26
C PRO A 168 3.89 14.61 2.65
N PRO A 169 4.01 13.55 3.46
CA PRO A 169 4.23 12.18 2.98
C PRO A 169 3.25 11.77 1.86
N GLN A 170 1.96 12.03 2.04
CA GLN A 170 0.93 11.68 1.04
C GLN A 170 1.01 12.45 -0.29
N ALA A 171 1.79 13.54 -0.35
CA ALA A 171 2.04 14.29 -1.57
C ALA A 171 3.40 13.97 -2.21
N ARG A 172 4.16 13.03 -1.66
CA ARG A 172 5.42 12.56 -2.25
C ARG A 172 5.12 11.61 -3.40
N ASN A 173 5.94 11.63 -4.46
CA ASN A 173 5.80 10.63 -5.53
C ASN A 173 6.10 9.21 -5.01
N LEU A 174 5.72 8.21 -5.80
CA LEU A 174 5.86 6.80 -5.43
C LEU A 174 7.31 6.43 -5.08
N LEU A 175 8.28 6.85 -5.90
CA LEU A 175 9.69 6.52 -5.71
C LEU A 175 10.24 7.08 -4.40
N LYS A 176 9.87 8.32 -4.05
CA LYS A 176 10.28 8.96 -2.80
C LYS A 176 9.63 8.27 -1.59
N ALA A 177 8.36 7.89 -1.71
CA ALA A 177 7.68 7.14 -0.66
C ALA A 177 8.33 5.77 -0.40
N LEU A 178 8.80 5.09 -1.44
CA LEU A 178 9.56 3.84 -1.31
C LEU A 178 10.93 4.05 -0.66
N GLU A 179 11.64 5.12 -1.00
CA GLU A 179 12.95 5.45 -0.43
C GLU A 179 12.88 5.62 1.09
N GLU A 180 11.87 6.36 1.57
CA GLU A 180 11.70 6.67 2.99
C GLU A 180 11.16 5.50 3.81
N ASP A 181 10.52 4.53 3.16
CA ASP A 181 10.06 3.28 3.76
C ASP A 181 11.17 2.21 3.87
N ASP A 182 12.44 2.62 3.74
CA ASP A 182 13.65 1.77 3.75
C ASP A 182 13.61 0.64 2.70
N ARG A 183 13.09 0.95 1.51
CA ARG A 183 12.91 -0.02 0.42
C ARG A 183 14.00 0.05 -0.65
N LYS A 184 15.24 0.27 -0.22
CA LYS A 184 16.40 0.40 -1.13
C LYS A 184 16.55 -0.81 -2.05
N ASP A 185 16.38 -2.02 -1.52
CA ASP A 185 16.43 -3.26 -2.30
C ASP A 185 15.42 -3.26 -3.46
N LEU A 186 14.22 -2.71 -3.27
CA LEU A 186 13.22 -2.62 -4.32
C LEU A 186 13.54 -1.51 -5.33
N LEU A 187 14.03 -0.36 -4.86
CA LEU A 187 14.44 0.73 -5.75
C LEU A 187 15.54 0.26 -6.72
N GLU A 188 16.51 -0.53 -6.22
CA GLU A 188 17.53 -1.17 -7.06
C GLU A 188 16.91 -2.10 -8.11
N LEU A 189 15.93 -2.93 -7.74
CA LEU A 189 15.21 -3.78 -8.70
C LEU A 189 14.45 -2.96 -9.77
N LEU A 190 13.85 -1.83 -9.38
CA LEU A 190 13.17 -0.92 -10.30
C LEU A 190 14.14 -0.24 -11.27
N GLU A 191 15.34 0.10 -10.81
CA GLU A 191 16.43 0.64 -11.64
C GLU A 191 16.92 -0.42 -12.64
N ILE A 192 17.25 -1.63 -12.17
CA ILE A 192 17.72 -2.74 -13.03
C ILE A 192 16.69 -3.04 -14.13
N SER A 193 15.40 -3.02 -13.81
CA SER A 193 14.29 -3.31 -14.73
C SER A 193 13.83 -2.16 -15.63
N ASP A 194 14.47 -0.98 -15.57
CA ASP A 194 14.07 0.24 -16.30
C ASP A 194 12.69 0.82 -15.94
N MET A 195 12.17 0.50 -14.76
CA MET A 195 10.80 0.87 -14.37
C MET A 195 10.69 2.22 -13.69
N VAL A 196 11.81 2.84 -13.30
CA VAL A 196 11.85 4.15 -12.62
C VAL A 196 11.12 5.22 -13.43
N SER A 197 11.42 5.32 -14.74
CA SER A 197 10.80 6.31 -15.63
C SER A 197 9.29 6.11 -15.79
N GLN A 198 8.81 4.86 -15.71
CA GLN A 198 7.38 4.53 -15.81
C GLN A 198 6.61 4.88 -14.54
N LEU A 199 7.30 4.89 -13.39
CA LEU A 199 6.70 5.10 -12.08
C LEU A 199 6.81 6.53 -11.56
N GLU A 200 7.68 7.36 -12.14
CA GLU A 200 7.90 8.74 -11.69
C GLU A 200 6.62 9.59 -11.74
N ASP A 201 5.87 9.47 -12.84
CA ASP A 201 4.62 10.20 -13.09
C ASP A 201 3.38 9.32 -13.00
N ALA A 202 3.49 8.12 -12.43
CA ALA A 202 2.37 7.19 -12.35
C ALA A 202 1.25 7.73 -11.46
N GLN A 203 0.03 7.72 -11.98
CA GLN A 203 -1.19 8.13 -11.29
C GLN A 203 -2.23 7.03 -11.33
N ASN A 204 -3.13 7.03 -10.35
CA ASN A 204 -4.19 6.05 -10.19
C ASN A 204 -3.66 4.61 -10.17
N ILE A 205 -2.59 4.37 -9.43
CA ILE A 205 -1.98 3.04 -9.31
C ILE A 205 -1.99 2.53 -7.87
N THR A 206 -1.99 1.21 -7.72
CA THR A 206 -1.72 0.54 -6.45
C THR A 206 -0.52 -0.37 -6.63
N PHE A 207 0.46 -0.24 -5.73
CA PHE A 207 1.65 -1.07 -5.73
C PHE A 207 1.62 -1.98 -4.51
N PHE A 208 1.47 -3.29 -4.74
CA PHE A 208 1.65 -4.28 -3.70
C PHE A 208 3.13 -4.62 -3.59
N VAL A 209 3.78 -4.15 -2.55
CA VAL A 209 5.23 -4.18 -2.46
C VAL A 209 5.69 -5.30 -1.52
N PRO A 210 6.49 -6.28 -1.98
CA PRO A 210 6.97 -7.37 -1.13
C PRO A 210 7.89 -6.84 -0.03
N THR A 211 7.79 -7.34 1.20
CA THR A 211 8.74 -6.99 2.26
C THR A 211 10.14 -7.52 1.96
N LYS A 212 11.17 -7.00 2.65
CA LYS A 212 12.53 -7.54 2.55
C LYS A 212 12.57 -9.05 2.81
N GLN A 213 11.90 -9.49 3.86
CA GLN A 213 11.77 -10.91 4.21
C GLN A 213 11.10 -11.72 3.09
N ALA A 214 10.11 -11.15 2.39
CA ALA A 214 9.47 -11.82 1.26
C ALA A 214 10.45 -12.08 0.11
N ILE A 215 11.30 -11.11 -0.23
CA ILE A 215 12.32 -11.23 -1.27
C ILE A 215 13.42 -12.22 -0.83
N GLU A 216 13.83 -12.16 0.44
CA GLU A 216 14.80 -13.09 1.03
C GLU A 216 14.31 -14.54 1.09
N SER A 217 12.99 -14.74 1.16
CA SER A 217 12.35 -16.06 1.20
C SER A 217 12.28 -16.79 -0.14
N LEU A 218 12.55 -16.10 -1.25
CA LEU A 218 12.70 -16.72 -2.56
C LEU A 218 13.87 -17.72 -2.57
N SER A 219 13.77 -18.77 -3.38
CA SER A 219 14.92 -19.67 -3.56
C SER A 219 16.08 -18.94 -4.23
N ASN A 220 17.30 -19.42 -3.99
CA ASN A 220 18.48 -18.84 -4.62
C ASN A 220 18.40 -18.97 -6.15
N GLU A 221 17.89 -20.09 -6.68
CA GLU A 221 17.75 -20.25 -8.13
C GLU A 221 16.79 -19.21 -8.72
N THR A 222 15.61 -19.02 -8.13
CA THR A 222 14.63 -18.03 -8.62
C THR A 222 15.18 -16.60 -8.53
N ARG A 223 15.92 -16.27 -7.45
CA ARG A 223 16.53 -14.95 -7.30
C ARG A 223 17.61 -14.71 -8.37
N GLU A 224 18.47 -15.69 -8.61
CA GLU A 224 19.51 -15.60 -9.65
C GLU A 224 18.89 -15.48 -11.04
N GLU A 225 17.86 -16.25 -11.34
CA GLU A 225 17.13 -16.17 -12.61
C GLU A 225 16.54 -14.77 -12.83
N MET A 226 15.81 -14.24 -11.83
CA MET A 226 15.25 -12.89 -11.89
C MET A 226 16.34 -11.81 -12.06
N MET A 227 17.48 -11.94 -11.40
CA MET A 227 18.57 -10.96 -11.51
C MET A 227 19.30 -11.03 -12.85
N ASN A 228 19.36 -12.21 -13.48
CA ASN A 228 20.02 -12.40 -14.76
C ASN A 228 19.10 -12.10 -15.96
N ASP A 229 17.79 -12.21 -15.80
CA ASP A 229 16.79 -11.90 -16.82
C ASP A 229 16.03 -10.61 -16.49
N ARG A 230 16.45 -9.50 -17.11
CA ARG A 230 15.84 -8.18 -16.96
C ARG A 230 14.36 -8.17 -17.35
N GLU A 231 13.98 -8.91 -18.38
CA GLU A 231 12.59 -8.96 -18.87
C GLU A 231 11.71 -9.75 -17.90
N LEU A 232 12.24 -10.84 -17.34
CA LEU A 232 11.56 -11.56 -16.26
C LEU A 232 11.37 -10.67 -15.03
N LEU A 233 12.42 -9.98 -14.57
CA LEU A 233 12.33 -9.06 -13.43
C LEU A 233 11.28 -7.97 -13.66
N LYS A 234 11.30 -7.35 -14.84
CA LYS A 234 10.31 -6.34 -15.24
C LYS A 234 8.89 -6.92 -15.20
N LYS A 235 8.67 -8.11 -15.76
CA LYS A 235 7.36 -8.79 -15.70
C LYS A 235 6.93 -9.05 -14.26
N VAL A 236 7.83 -9.53 -13.40
CA VAL A 236 7.52 -9.77 -11.98
C VAL A 236 7.13 -8.46 -11.30
N LEU A 237 7.88 -7.38 -11.49
CA LEU A 237 7.57 -6.08 -10.89
C LEU A 237 6.27 -5.46 -11.43
N GLN A 238 6.01 -5.57 -12.73
CA GLN A 238 4.73 -5.17 -13.34
C GLN A 238 3.54 -5.99 -12.79
N HIS A 239 3.77 -7.25 -12.41
CA HIS A 239 2.75 -8.10 -11.80
C HIS A 239 2.29 -7.60 -10.42
N HIS A 240 3.11 -6.77 -9.75
CA HIS A 240 2.80 -6.15 -8.47
C HIS A 240 2.09 -4.78 -8.60
N LEU A 241 1.97 -4.25 -9.82
CA LEU A 241 1.37 -2.95 -10.10
C LEU A 241 -0.03 -3.09 -10.68
N PHE A 242 -0.96 -2.31 -10.14
CA PHE A 242 -2.37 -2.34 -10.51
C PHE A 242 -2.81 -0.96 -10.99
N PRO A 243 -3.44 -0.84 -12.18
CA PRO A 243 -3.89 0.43 -12.76
C PRO A 243 -5.20 0.93 -12.12
N SER A 244 -5.26 0.91 -10.79
CA SER A 244 -6.37 1.45 -9.99
C SER A 244 -5.87 1.92 -8.64
N HIS A 245 -6.38 3.06 -8.16
CA HIS A 245 -6.15 3.55 -6.81
C HIS A 245 -7.05 2.81 -5.80
N MET A 246 -6.47 1.95 -4.97
CA MET A 246 -7.20 1.05 -4.06
C MET A 246 -6.67 1.16 -2.63
N PRO A 247 -7.19 2.10 -1.81
CA PRO A 247 -6.95 2.08 -0.37
C PRO A 247 -7.63 0.88 0.30
N ALA A 248 -7.19 0.49 1.48
CA ALA A 248 -7.60 -0.76 2.12
C ALA A 248 -9.10 -0.80 2.46
N ASP A 249 -9.73 0.36 2.67
CA ASP A 249 -11.17 0.51 2.88
C ASP A 249 -12.02 0.21 1.63
N THR A 250 -11.41 0.18 0.44
CA THR A 250 -12.06 -0.20 -0.83
C THR A 250 -11.94 -1.68 -1.17
N PHE A 251 -11.26 -2.47 -0.32
CA PHE A 251 -11.15 -3.89 -0.52
C PHE A 251 -12.49 -4.57 -0.26
N GLU A 252 -12.86 -5.46 -1.17
CA GLU A 252 -14.06 -6.29 -1.08
C GLU A 252 -13.62 -7.76 -1.09
N ASP A 253 -14.37 -8.62 -0.40
CA ASP A 253 -14.03 -10.04 -0.35
C ASP A 253 -14.20 -10.71 -1.72
N ASN A 254 -13.24 -11.55 -2.08
CA ASN A 254 -13.11 -12.22 -3.38
C ASN A 254 -13.12 -11.28 -4.59
N LYS A 255 -12.75 -10.01 -4.42
CA LYS A 255 -12.67 -9.04 -5.52
C LYS A 255 -11.57 -9.43 -6.50
N LYS A 256 -11.94 -9.63 -7.77
CA LYS A 256 -10.99 -9.81 -8.86
C LYS A 256 -10.43 -8.45 -9.28
N ILE A 257 -9.11 -8.35 -9.36
CA ILE A 257 -8.38 -7.17 -9.83
C ILE A 257 -7.36 -7.60 -10.88
N THR A 258 -7.09 -6.74 -11.85
CA THR A 258 -6.18 -7.05 -12.96
C THR A 258 -4.95 -6.15 -12.86
N ASN A 259 -3.75 -6.73 -12.91
CA ASN A 259 -2.50 -5.96 -12.89
C ASN A 259 -2.08 -5.45 -14.28
N LEU A 260 -0.97 -4.72 -14.34
CA LEU A 260 -0.41 -4.19 -15.60
C LEU A 260 -0.02 -5.27 -16.62
N ASN A 261 0.21 -6.52 -16.20
CA ASN A 261 0.45 -7.64 -17.11
C ASN A 261 -0.84 -8.21 -17.71
N GLY A 262 -2.01 -7.71 -17.31
CA GLY A 262 -3.30 -8.26 -17.73
C GLY A 262 -3.68 -9.55 -16.99
N HIS A 263 -2.95 -9.92 -15.93
CA HIS A 263 -3.27 -11.08 -15.12
C HIS A 263 -4.25 -10.72 -14.02
N ASP A 264 -5.25 -11.57 -13.84
CA ASP A 264 -6.22 -11.45 -12.77
C ASP A 264 -5.67 -12.04 -11.47
N VAL A 265 -5.77 -11.28 -10.39
CA VAL A 265 -5.53 -11.74 -9.03
C VAL A 265 -6.74 -11.42 -8.16
N HIS A 266 -6.88 -12.13 -7.05
CA HIS A 266 -8.02 -11.96 -6.16
C HIS A 266 -7.59 -11.35 -4.84
N ILE A 267 -8.32 -10.33 -4.37
CA ILE A 267 -8.26 -9.90 -2.98
C ILE A 267 -9.24 -10.76 -2.18
N LYS A 268 -8.76 -11.32 -1.07
CA LYS A 268 -9.59 -12.07 -0.12
C LYS A 268 -9.47 -11.48 1.26
N LEU A 269 -10.61 -11.30 1.92
CA LEU A 269 -10.72 -10.80 3.28
C LEU A 269 -10.98 -11.99 4.20
N HIS A 270 -10.13 -12.16 5.21
CA HIS A 270 -10.23 -13.27 6.16
C HIS A 270 -10.92 -12.77 7.42
N GLU A 271 -12.11 -13.29 7.68
CA GLU A 271 -12.90 -12.94 8.85
C GLU A 271 -12.76 -13.99 9.96
N ALA A 272 -12.53 -13.55 11.21
CA ALA A 272 -12.59 -14.46 12.37
C ALA A 272 -14.03 -14.63 12.89
N PHE A 273 -14.84 -13.59 12.71
CA PHE A 273 -16.26 -13.54 13.01
C PHE A 273 -16.94 -12.66 11.96
N PRO A 274 -18.24 -12.84 11.68
CA PRO A 274 -18.95 -12.04 10.68
C PRO A 274 -18.72 -10.53 10.90
N GLY A 275 -18.11 -9.88 9.90
CA GLY A 275 -17.81 -8.44 9.92
C GLY A 275 -16.53 -8.02 10.66
N ILE A 276 -15.74 -8.96 11.20
CA ILE A 276 -14.42 -8.68 11.78
C ILE A 276 -13.35 -9.24 10.86
N ILE A 277 -12.84 -8.37 9.98
CA ILE A 277 -11.71 -8.67 9.09
C ILE A 277 -10.44 -8.74 9.94
N THR A 278 -9.72 -9.85 9.85
CA THR A 278 -8.47 -10.11 10.58
C THR A 278 -7.24 -10.06 9.70
N ALA A 279 -7.39 -10.31 8.40
CA ALA A 279 -6.32 -10.20 7.43
C ALA A 279 -6.90 -9.97 6.03
N ALA A 280 -6.09 -9.40 5.15
CA ALA A 280 -6.36 -9.34 3.72
C ALA A 280 -5.22 -10.02 2.97
N THR A 281 -5.54 -10.75 1.91
CA THR A 281 -4.55 -11.35 1.02
C THR A 281 -4.79 -10.91 -0.41
N VAL A 282 -3.72 -10.55 -1.11
CA VAL A 282 -3.72 -10.43 -2.57
C VAL A 282 -3.13 -11.72 -3.14
N GLN A 283 -3.95 -12.46 -3.87
CA GLN A 283 -3.70 -13.85 -4.26
C GLN A 283 -3.36 -14.72 -3.04
N CYS A 284 -2.08 -15.06 -2.82
CA CYS A 284 -1.61 -15.84 -1.67
C CYS A 284 -0.68 -15.07 -0.73
N ALA A 285 -0.48 -13.77 -0.97
CA ALA A 285 0.37 -12.91 -0.15
C ALA A 285 -0.48 -12.13 0.86
N TYR A 286 -0.11 -12.18 2.14
CA TYR A 286 -0.74 -11.35 3.16
C TYR A 286 -0.33 -9.90 2.99
N ILE A 287 -1.30 -9.01 3.08
CA ILE A 287 -1.06 -7.58 3.21
C ILE A 287 -0.73 -7.32 4.69
N VAL A 288 0.51 -6.93 4.95
CA VAL A 288 1.07 -6.73 6.30
C VAL A 288 1.27 -5.24 6.64
N GLY A 289 1.14 -4.37 5.65
CA GLY A 289 1.14 -2.92 5.82
C GLY A 289 0.14 -2.32 4.84
N HIS A 290 -0.65 -1.37 5.31
CA HIS A 290 -1.78 -0.80 4.57
C HIS A 290 -1.56 0.69 4.34
N ASP A 291 -2.05 1.17 3.19
CA ASP A 291 -2.28 2.59 2.92
C ASP A 291 -1.06 3.48 3.13
N ASN A 292 0.13 3.01 2.75
CA ASN A 292 1.29 3.89 2.64
C ASN A 292 1.04 4.83 1.45
N GLN A 293 0.65 6.07 1.75
CA GLN A 293 0.20 7.02 0.74
C GLN A 293 1.37 7.64 0.00
N ALA A 294 1.28 7.60 -1.32
CA ALA A 294 2.07 8.40 -2.23
C ALA A 294 1.10 9.16 -3.15
N CYS A 295 1.56 10.26 -3.73
CA CYS A 295 0.71 11.03 -4.60
C CYS A 295 0.35 10.24 -5.85
N GLY A 296 -0.95 10.08 -6.12
CA GLY A 296 -1.45 9.28 -7.23
C GLY A 296 -1.27 7.77 -7.06
N ALA A 297 -0.76 7.29 -5.93
CA ALA A 297 -0.46 5.88 -5.72
C ALA A 297 -0.74 5.40 -4.28
N VAL A 298 -1.22 4.17 -4.15
CA VAL A 298 -1.33 3.49 -2.85
C VAL A 298 -0.29 2.38 -2.76
N ILE A 299 0.51 2.36 -1.70
CA ILE A 299 1.43 1.27 -1.42
C ILE A 299 0.84 0.36 -0.34
N HIS A 300 0.77 -0.94 -0.63
CA HIS A 300 0.45 -1.98 0.36
C HIS A 300 1.62 -2.93 0.50
N LYS A 301 2.07 -3.20 1.71
CA LYS A 301 3.19 -4.14 1.93
C LYS A 301 2.68 -5.56 1.97
N ILE A 302 3.34 -6.48 1.27
CA ILE A 302 2.96 -7.89 1.22
C ILE A 302 4.09 -8.81 1.69
N ASN A 303 3.75 -9.92 2.34
CA ASN A 303 4.75 -10.84 2.91
C ASN A 303 5.27 -11.91 1.95
N LYS A 304 4.87 -11.88 0.68
CA LYS A 304 5.26 -12.85 -0.35
C LYS A 304 5.35 -12.13 -1.69
N VAL A 305 6.33 -12.51 -2.51
CA VAL A 305 6.48 -12.00 -3.88
C VAL A 305 5.37 -12.60 -4.76
N LEU A 306 4.66 -11.77 -5.51
CA LEU A 306 3.67 -12.18 -6.49
C LEU A 306 4.38 -12.60 -7.77
N MET A 307 4.45 -13.91 -8.00
CA MET A 307 5.01 -14.46 -9.23
C MET A 307 3.93 -14.48 -10.33
N PRO A 308 4.25 -14.03 -11.56
CA PRO A 308 3.32 -14.15 -12.67
C PRO A 308 3.06 -15.63 -13.00
N PRO A 309 1.83 -16.02 -13.34
CA PRO A 309 1.55 -17.37 -13.82
C PRO A 309 2.22 -17.65 -15.17
N GLU A 310 2.82 -18.84 -15.29
CA GLU A 310 3.42 -19.33 -16.54
C GLU A 310 2.44 -20.22 -17.32
N GLY A 311 1.25 -19.67 -17.59
CA GLY A 311 0.19 -20.39 -18.29
C GLY A 311 -0.81 -21.07 -17.37
N ASN A 312 -1.59 -22.00 -17.92
CA ASN A 312 -2.61 -22.75 -17.17
C ASN A 312 -1.99 -23.82 -16.25
N ILE A 313 -2.79 -24.48 -15.41
CA ILE A 313 -2.34 -25.52 -14.47
C ILE A 313 -1.51 -26.61 -15.17
N VAL A 314 -1.90 -27.03 -16.37
CA VAL A 314 -1.17 -28.08 -17.12
C VAL A 314 0.18 -27.56 -17.62
N GLU A 315 0.25 -26.31 -18.06
CA GLU A 315 1.50 -25.65 -18.48
C GLU A 315 2.42 -25.41 -17.28
N ALA A 316 1.89 -24.89 -16.17
CA ALA A 316 2.62 -24.73 -14.93
C ALA A 316 3.22 -26.06 -14.45
N LEU A 317 2.46 -27.16 -14.50
CA LEU A 317 2.95 -28.50 -14.13
C LEU A 317 4.10 -28.99 -15.03
N LYS A 318 4.10 -28.66 -16.33
CA LYS A 318 5.19 -29.03 -17.25
C LYS A 318 6.51 -28.33 -16.92
N ASN A 319 6.45 -27.14 -16.33
CA ASN A 319 7.62 -26.37 -15.94
C ASN A 319 8.19 -26.83 -14.58
N LEU A 320 7.43 -27.62 -13.81
CA LEU A 320 7.91 -28.20 -12.56
C LEU A 320 8.73 -29.46 -12.80
N LYS A 321 9.83 -29.59 -12.06
CA LYS A 321 10.61 -30.83 -11.99
C LYS A 321 9.82 -31.91 -11.27
N ASP A 322 10.00 -33.18 -11.64
CA ASP A 322 9.42 -34.35 -10.99
C ASP A 322 7.88 -34.41 -10.98
N HIS A 323 7.21 -33.93 -12.04
CA HIS A 323 5.74 -34.02 -12.21
C HIS A 323 5.34 -34.62 -13.57
N GLU A 324 6.21 -35.39 -14.22
CA GLU A 324 5.94 -35.94 -15.56
C GLU A 324 4.79 -36.94 -15.58
N ILE A 325 4.65 -37.76 -14.54
CA ILE A 325 3.61 -38.80 -14.45
C ILE A 325 2.24 -38.16 -14.38
N VAL A 326 2.06 -37.13 -13.54
CA VAL A 326 0.75 -36.46 -13.41
C VAL A 326 0.38 -35.69 -14.67
N VAL A 327 1.36 -35.09 -15.37
CA VAL A 327 1.12 -34.44 -16.67
C VAL A 327 0.64 -35.44 -17.70
N LYS A 328 1.28 -36.61 -17.82
CA LYS A 328 0.85 -37.68 -18.74
C LYS A 328 -0.56 -38.18 -18.42
N LEU A 329 -0.90 -38.37 -17.13
CA LEU A 329 -2.25 -38.76 -16.71
C LEU A 329 -3.30 -37.69 -17.05
N LEU A 330 -2.99 -36.40 -16.87
CA LEU A 330 -3.87 -35.30 -17.26
C LEU A 330 -4.09 -35.26 -18.77
N GLN A 331 -3.06 -35.52 -19.58
CA GLN A 331 -3.15 -35.56 -21.04
C GLN A 331 -3.98 -36.74 -21.57
N ASN A 332 -3.98 -37.86 -20.86
CA ASN A 332 -4.76 -39.04 -21.21
C ASN A 332 -6.24 -38.94 -20.78
N THR A 333 -6.63 -37.90 -20.06
CA THR A 333 -8.00 -37.71 -19.55
C THR A 333 -8.60 -36.39 -20.05
N ASP A 334 -9.92 -36.30 -20.08
CA ASP A 334 -10.64 -35.06 -20.40
C ASP A 334 -10.64 -34.05 -19.24
N LEU A 335 -9.74 -34.18 -18.26
CA LEU A 335 -9.64 -33.25 -17.14
C LEU A 335 -8.91 -31.96 -17.51
N ALA A 336 -7.98 -32.02 -18.48
CA ALA A 336 -7.28 -30.83 -18.95
C ALA A 336 -8.25 -29.79 -19.53
N THR A 337 -9.26 -30.23 -20.28
CA THR A 337 -10.31 -29.35 -20.84
C THR A 337 -11.21 -28.81 -19.74
N LYS A 338 -11.66 -29.64 -18.79
CA LYS A 338 -12.46 -29.20 -17.62
C LYS A 338 -11.73 -28.18 -16.75
N LEU A 339 -10.42 -28.34 -16.55
CA LEU A 339 -9.62 -27.36 -15.83
C LEU A 339 -9.55 -26.02 -16.58
N ALA A 340 -9.62 -26.02 -17.92
CA ALA A 340 -9.63 -24.79 -18.71
C ALA A 340 -10.97 -24.04 -18.67
N GLU A 341 -12.08 -24.69 -18.28
CA GLU A 341 -13.42 -24.09 -18.27
C GLU A 341 -13.65 -23.11 -17.10
N ASN A 342 -12.87 -23.21 -16.01
CA ASN A 342 -13.04 -22.38 -14.82
C ASN A 342 -11.68 -21.96 -14.26
N SER A 343 -11.58 -20.73 -13.75
CA SER A 343 -10.34 -20.09 -13.32
C SER A 343 -10.01 -20.24 -11.84
N HIS A 344 -10.72 -21.11 -11.10
CA HIS A 344 -10.66 -21.14 -9.63
C HIS A 344 -10.35 -22.52 -9.05
N PHE A 345 -9.40 -23.24 -9.64
CA PHE A 345 -9.00 -24.55 -9.12
C PHE A 345 -7.76 -24.47 -8.22
N THR A 346 -7.66 -25.40 -7.27
CA THR A 346 -6.38 -25.76 -6.65
C THR A 346 -6.04 -27.19 -7.02
N PHE A 347 -4.92 -27.40 -7.71
CA PHE A 347 -4.43 -28.71 -8.09
C PHE A 347 -3.33 -29.17 -7.13
N LEU A 348 -3.61 -30.24 -6.39
CA LEU A 348 -2.68 -30.89 -5.48
C LEU A 348 -1.82 -31.87 -6.28
N ALA A 349 -0.69 -31.42 -6.83
CA ALA A 349 0.13 -32.17 -7.77
C ALA A 349 1.06 -33.19 -7.07
N PRO A 350 0.84 -34.50 -7.19
CA PRO A 350 1.78 -35.46 -6.63
C PRO A 350 3.05 -35.48 -7.48
N THR A 351 4.20 -35.47 -6.82
CA THR A 351 5.51 -35.69 -7.47
C THR A 351 5.61 -37.10 -8.07
N ASP A 352 6.51 -37.32 -9.03
CA ASP A 352 6.74 -38.63 -9.64
C ASP A 352 7.13 -39.70 -8.59
N GLU A 353 7.98 -39.32 -7.65
CA GLU A 353 8.36 -40.16 -6.50
C GLU A 353 7.16 -40.49 -5.57
N ALA A 354 6.08 -39.70 -5.61
CA ALA A 354 4.85 -40.01 -4.87
C ALA A 354 4.07 -41.14 -5.55
N PHE A 355 4.06 -41.18 -6.88
CA PHE A 355 3.44 -42.25 -7.67
C PHE A 355 4.21 -43.57 -7.52
N GLU A 356 5.54 -43.52 -7.56
CA GLU A 356 6.40 -44.70 -7.41
C GLU A 356 6.26 -45.38 -6.04
N ARG A 357 5.88 -44.63 -4.99
CA ARG A 357 5.65 -45.18 -3.64
C ARG A 357 4.29 -45.83 -3.45
N MET A 358 3.40 -45.78 -4.44
CA MET A 358 2.09 -46.43 -4.34
C MET A 358 2.25 -47.95 -4.29
N ARG A 359 1.45 -48.59 -3.41
CA ARG A 359 1.44 -50.06 -3.26
C ARG A 359 0.18 -50.70 -3.82
N ASP A 360 -0.93 -49.97 -3.78
CA ASP A 360 -2.26 -50.50 -4.05
C ASP A 360 -2.69 -50.37 -5.52
N VAL A 361 -2.14 -49.38 -6.22
CA VAL A 361 -2.42 -49.06 -7.63
C VAL A 361 -1.09 -48.72 -8.27
N SER A 362 -0.75 -49.37 -9.39
CA SER A 362 0.49 -49.08 -10.12
C SER A 362 0.31 -47.92 -11.12
N VAL A 363 1.40 -47.30 -11.54
CA VAL A 363 1.37 -46.24 -12.54
C VAL A 363 0.85 -46.77 -13.88
N GLU A 364 1.25 -47.99 -14.25
CA GLU A 364 0.80 -48.67 -15.47
C GLU A 364 -0.71 -48.85 -15.48
N GLN A 365 -1.30 -49.28 -14.36
CA GLN A 365 -2.76 -49.40 -14.23
C GLN A 365 -3.48 -48.07 -14.42
N LEU A 366 -2.91 -46.95 -13.93
CA LEU A 366 -3.48 -45.62 -14.16
C LEU A 366 -3.34 -45.18 -15.62
N MET A 367 -2.23 -45.51 -16.27
CA MET A 367 -1.99 -45.17 -17.68
C MET A 367 -2.88 -45.98 -18.63
N GLU A 368 -3.19 -47.23 -18.29
CA GLU A 368 -4.06 -48.10 -19.10
C GLU A 368 -5.56 -47.83 -18.88
N ASN A 369 -5.95 -47.34 -17.70
CA ASN A 369 -7.35 -47.13 -17.35
C ASN A 369 -7.68 -45.65 -17.08
N ASN A 370 -8.08 -44.94 -18.14
CA ASN A 370 -8.47 -43.53 -18.08
C ASN A 370 -9.58 -43.24 -17.06
N THR A 371 -10.52 -44.17 -16.84
CA THR A 371 -11.61 -43.97 -15.86
C THR A 371 -11.11 -44.01 -14.43
N LEU A 372 -10.10 -44.83 -14.15
CA LEU A 372 -9.44 -44.88 -12.84
C LEU A 372 -8.55 -43.65 -12.64
N ALA A 373 -7.77 -43.27 -13.67
CA ALA A 373 -6.97 -42.04 -13.66
C ALA A 373 -7.83 -40.81 -13.39
N GLU A 374 -8.97 -40.65 -14.07
CA GLU A 374 -9.87 -39.52 -13.85
C GLU A 374 -10.40 -39.48 -12.41
N LYS A 375 -10.77 -40.63 -11.82
CA LYS A 375 -11.20 -40.69 -10.40
C LYS A 375 -10.09 -40.28 -9.44
N VAL A 376 -8.86 -40.76 -9.66
CA VAL A 376 -7.72 -40.40 -8.81
C VAL A 376 -7.39 -38.91 -8.95
N LEU A 377 -7.34 -38.38 -10.17
CA LEU A 377 -7.04 -36.97 -10.42
C LEU A 377 -8.11 -36.03 -9.83
N LYS A 378 -9.39 -36.39 -9.87
CA LYS A 378 -10.46 -35.58 -9.24
C LYS A 378 -10.32 -35.41 -7.73
N LEU A 379 -9.66 -36.36 -7.04
CA LEU A 379 -9.32 -36.22 -5.61
C LEU A 379 -8.23 -35.17 -5.35
N HIS A 380 -7.47 -34.81 -6.38
CA HIS A 380 -6.39 -33.83 -6.31
C HIS A 380 -6.84 -32.44 -6.77
N ILE A 381 -8.08 -32.28 -7.23
CA ILE A 381 -8.61 -31.00 -7.69
C ILE A 381 -9.57 -30.46 -6.64
N LEU A 382 -9.31 -29.26 -6.11
CA LEU A 382 -10.24 -28.51 -5.28
C LEU A 382 -10.97 -27.49 -6.17
N PRO A 383 -12.31 -27.36 -6.09
CA PRO A 383 -13.10 -26.43 -6.89
C PRO A 383 -13.06 -24.98 -6.35
N GLU A 384 -11.99 -24.63 -5.65
CA GLU A 384 -11.72 -23.28 -5.12
C GLU A 384 -10.21 -23.02 -5.10
N VAL A 385 -9.82 -21.74 -5.08
CA VAL A 385 -8.43 -21.33 -4.84
C VAL A 385 -8.16 -21.33 -3.34
N LEU A 386 -7.32 -22.25 -2.89
CA LEU A 386 -6.91 -22.38 -1.50
C LEU A 386 -5.40 -22.18 -1.43
N CYS A 387 -4.97 -21.00 -1.03
CA CYS A 387 -3.58 -20.75 -0.74
C CYS A 387 -3.14 -21.51 0.52
N CYS A 388 -1.87 -21.88 0.58
CA CYS A 388 -1.22 -22.46 1.74
C CYS A 388 -1.43 -21.60 2.99
N ASN A 389 -1.39 -20.27 2.85
CA ASN A 389 -1.70 -19.29 3.90
C ASN A 389 -3.15 -19.36 4.42
N GLY A 390 -4.11 -19.72 3.57
CA GLY A 390 -5.50 -19.95 3.99
C GLY A 390 -5.73 -21.22 4.81
N ILE A 391 -4.69 -22.04 5.03
CA ILE A 391 -4.79 -23.28 5.80
C ILE A 391 -4.56 -22.99 7.28
N SER A 392 -5.61 -23.14 8.08
CA SER A 392 -5.58 -22.82 9.51
C SER A 392 -4.70 -23.78 10.31
N HIS A 393 -4.11 -23.28 11.41
CA HIS A 393 -3.42 -24.13 12.37
C HIS A 393 -4.37 -25.20 12.91
N SER A 394 -3.93 -26.46 12.88
CA SER A 394 -4.76 -27.54 13.40
C SER A 394 -4.77 -27.49 14.92
N SER A 395 -5.97 -27.38 15.49
CA SER A 395 -6.21 -27.48 16.93
C SER A 395 -6.90 -28.82 17.23
N PRO A 396 -6.74 -29.40 18.44
CA PRO A 396 -7.54 -30.54 18.87
C PRO A 396 -9.06 -30.34 18.71
N PHE A 397 -9.52 -29.08 18.74
CA PHE A 397 -10.92 -28.70 18.70
C PHE A 397 -11.38 -28.16 17.35
N HIS A 398 -10.46 -27.92 16.41
CA HIS A 398 -10.81 -27.38 15.09
C HIS A 398 -9.90 -27.96 14.00
N ARG A 399 -10.53 -28.60 13.01
CA ARG A 399 -9.91 -28.99 11.74
C ARG A 399 -10.67 -28.37 10.60
N GLN A 400 -9.92 -27.78 9.68
CA GLN A 400 -10.44 -27.36 8.40
C GLN A 400 -10.52 -28.58 7.47
N TYR A 401 -11.56 -28.60 6.66
CA TYR A 401 -11.83 -29.64 5.69
C TYR A 401 -12.10 -28.99 4.34
N VAL A 402 -11.60 -29.60 3.27
CA VAL A 402 -11.80 -29.14 1.90
C VAL A 402 -12.50 -30.22 1.10
N ARG A 403 -13.36 -29.82 0.17
CA ARG A 403 -14.05 -30.75 -0.73
C ARG A 403 -13.31 -30.82 -2.06
N THR A 404 -13.05 -32.03 -2.52
CA THR A 404 -12.44 -32.30 -3.83
C THR A 404 -13.50 -32.34 -4.93
N LEU A 405 -13.08 -32.30 -6.20
CA LEU A 405 -13.96 -32.40 -7.36
C LEU A 405 -14.68 -33.77 -7.45
N ASP A 406 -14.10 -34.81 -6.85
CA ASP A 406 -14.75 -36.12 -6.68
C ASP A 406 -15.86 -36.12 -5.61
N GLY A 407 -15.94 -35.05 -4.79
CA GLY A 407 -16.88 -34.92 -3.66
C GLY A 407 -16.31 -35.40 -2.33
N SER A 408 -15.16 -36.10 -2.36
CA SER A 408 -14.44 -36.54 -1.17
C SER A 408 -13.95 -35.35 -0.33
N ILE A 409 -13.99 -35.49 1.00
CA ILE A 409 -13.60 -34.46 1.95
C ILE A 409 -12.22 -34.79 2.52
N ILE A 410 -11.28 -33.85 2.42
CA ILE A 410 -9.91 -34.01 2.88
C ILE A 410 -9.65 -33.05 4.04
N PRO A 411 -9.17 -33.52 5.20
CA PRO A 411 -8.75 -32.61 6.27
C PRO A 411 -7.45 -31.90 5.87
N THR A 412 -7.36 -30.60 6.11
CA THR A 412 -6.12 -29.84 5.98
C THR A 412 -5.43 -29.70 7.34
N TYR A 413 -4.11 -29.63 7.33
CA TYR A 413 -3.31 -29.51 8.54
C TYR A 413 -2.16 -28.54 8.33
N ARG A 414 -2.07 -27.49 9.13
CA ARG A 414 -0.88 -26.66 9.30
C ARG A 414 -0.24 -26.98 10.66
N GLY A 415 0.93 -27.61 10.62
CA GLY A 415 1.73 -27.93 11.79
C GLY A 415 2.72 -26.84 12.19
N LEU A 416 3.49 -27.11 13.25
CA LEU A 416 4.62 -26.27 13.64
C LEU A 416 5.67 -26.22 12.51
N GLY A 417 6.21 -25.01 12.26
CA GLY A 417 7.16 -24.74 11.18
C GLY A 417 6.53 -24.75 9.78
N GLU A 418 5.27 -24.30 9.66
CA GLU A 418 4.53 -24.13 8.40
C GLU A 418 4.42 -25.39 7.53
N ARG A 419 4.49 -26.57 8.17
CA ARG A 419 4.35 -27.85 7.47
C ARG A 419 2.88 -28.12 7.16
N ILE A 420 2.51 -27.90 5.92
CA ILE A 420 1.16 -28.07 5.41
C ILE A 420 0.94 -29.50 4.91
N ARG A 421 -0.26 -30.04 5.19
CA ARG A 421 -0.72 -31.32 4.67
C ARG A 421 -2.16 -31.28 4.20
N PHE A 422 -2.44 -32.06 3.16
CA PHE A 422 -3.77 -32.44 2.71
C PHE A 422 -3.95 -33.94 3.01
N GLY A 423 -4.74 -34.23 4.04
CA GLY A 423 -4.83 -35.59 4.60
C GLY A 423 -3.46 -36.06 5.09
N ARG A 424 -2.93 -37.09 4.43
CA ARG A 424 -1.59 -37.64 4.71
C ARG A 424 -0.49 -37.11 3.78
N ALA A 425 -0.85 -36.35 2.75
CA ALA A 425 0.09 -35.82 1.78
C ALA A 425 0.70 -34.51 2.31
N LYS A 426 2.03 -34.43 2.36
CA LYS A 426 2.75 -33.23 2.75
C LYS A 426 2.98 -32.37 1.52
N VAL A 427 2.73 -31.07 1.64
CA VAL A 427 3.06 -30.09 0.60
C VAL A 427 4.58 -29.87 0.58
N THR A 428 5.18 -30.01 -0.60
CA THR A 428 6.61 -29.79 -0.86
C THR A 428 6.86 -28.39 -1.42
N GLN A 429 5.95 -27.89 -2.27
CA GLN A 429 5.97 -26.53 -2.82
C GLN A 429 4.57 -25.94 -2.81
N CYS A 430 4.44 -24.72 -2.32
CA CYS A 430 3.17 -24.03 -2.06
C CYS A 430 2.92 -22.89 -3.07
N ASP A 431 1.65 -22.68 -3.38
CA ASP A 431 1.11 -21.54 -4.12
C ASP A 431 1.79 -21.24 -5.46
N ILE A 432 1.94 -22.25 -6.31
CA ILE A 432 2.48 -22.07 -7.67
C ILE A 432 1.35 -21.50 -8.54
N PRO A 433 1.47 -20.26 -9.06
CA PRO A 433 0.37 -19.59 -9.75
C PRO A 433 0.13 -20.16 -11.14
N ALA A 434 -1.13 -20.26 -11.53
CA ALA A 434 -1.57 -20.58 -12.89
C ALA A 434 -2.73 -19.65 -13.32
N THR A 435 -2.93 -19.46 -14.62
CA THR A 435 -3.98 -18.56 -15.14
C THR A 435 -5.40 -19.01 -14.80
N ASN A 436 -5.59 -20.30 -14.55
CA ASN A 436 -6.85 -20.92 -14.18
C ASN A 436 -6.86 -21.52 -12.75
N GLY A 437 -5.92 -21.13 -11.90
CA GLY A 437 -5.90 -21.57 -10.51
C GLY A 437 -4.54 -21.56 -9.84
N LEU A 438 -4.32 -22.55 -8.99
CA LEU A 438 -3.13 -22.68 -8.15
C LEU A 438 -2.67 -24.13 -8.12
N VAL A 439 -1.36 -24.35 -8.06
CA VAL A 439 -0.76 -25.67 -7.91
C VAL A 439 -0.05 -25.78 -6.55
N HIS A 440 -0.21 -26.92 -5.90
CA HIS A 440 0.54 -27.31 -4.71
C HIS A 440 1.20 -28.66 -4.95
N SER A 441 2.52 -28.71 -4.98
CA SER A 441 3.22 -29.99 -5.08
C SER A 441 3.12 -30.76 -3.77
N ILE A 442 2.78 -32.04 -3.85
CA ILE A 442 2.60 -32.92 -2.69
C ILE A 442 3.43 -34.20 -2.84
N ASN A 443 3.88 -34.75 -1.72
CA ASN A 443 4.76 -35.93 -1.70
C ASN A 443 4.02 -37.27 -1.64
N ARG A 444 2.68 -37.29 -1.82
CA ARG A 444 1.88 -38.51 -1.71
C ARG A 444 0.63 -38.42 -2.56
N VAL A 445 0.34 -39.47 -3.33
CA VAL A 445 -0.92 -39.61 -4.08
C VAL A 445 -2.08 -39.86 -3.11
N ILE A 446 -3.18 -39.13 -3.32
CA ILE A 446 -4.45 -39.28 -2.62
C ILE A 446 -5.29 -40.28 -3.40
N LEU A 447 -5.55 -41.44 -2.78
CA LEU A 447 -6.32 -42.53 -3.40
C LEU A 447 -7.75 -42.56 -2.86
N PRO A 448 -8.73 -43.05 -3.64
CA PRO A 448 -10.10 -43.26 -3.17
C PRO A 448 -10.11 -44.18 -1.96
N GLU A 449 -10.97 -43.90 -0.97
CA GLU A 449 -11.16 -44.84 0.12
C GLU A 449 -11.71 -46.16 -0.44
N ARG A 450 -11.06 -47.28 -0.12
CA ARG A 450 -11.65 -48.59 -0.41
C ARG A 450 -12.98 -48.67 0.34
N PRO A 451 -14.08 -49.13 -0.29
CA PRO A 451 -15.29 -49.42 0.46
C PRO A 451 -14.90 -50.36 1.58
N ARG A 452 -15.19 -49.97 2.83
CA ARG A 452 -14.96 -50.85 3.97
C ARG A 452 -15.72 -52.14 3.67
N THR A 453 -15.02 -53.25 3.48
CA THR A 453 -15.65 -54.56 3.55
C THR A 453 -16.39 -54.59 4.88
N PRO A 454 -17.72 -54.84 4.90
CA PRO A 454 -18.43 -54.94 6.16
C PRO A 454 -17.85 -56.12 6.93
N THR A 455 -16.95 -55.82 7.88
CA THR A 455 -16.42 -56.80 8.80
C THR A 455 -17.50 -57.11 9.82
N LEU A 456 -18.29 -58.16 9.58
CA LEU A 456 -19.04 -58.79 10.65
C LEU A 456 -18.04 -59.61 11.47
N PHE A 457 -17.70 -59.16 12.67
CA PHE A 457 -16.78 -59.84 13.60
C PHE A 457 -15.35 -60.12 13.09
N GLY A 458 -14.75 -59.21 12.31
CA GLY A 458 -13.30 -59.18 12.14
C GLY A 458 -12.67 -60.34 11.36
N MET A 459 -13.41 -61.02 10.48
CA MET A 459 -12.83 -61.93 9.48
C MET A 459 -13.13 -61.43 8.06
N ASP A 460 -12.10 -61.34 7.23
CA ASP A 460 -12.21 -61.06 5.80
C ASP A 460 -12.89 -62.27 5.12
N LEU A 461 -14.10 -62.06 4.59
CA LEU A 461 -14.76 -63.04 3.73
C LEU A 461 -14.13 -62.98 2.33
N PHE A 462 -13.17 -63.86 2.06
CA PHE A 462 -12.80 -64.22 0.69
C PHE A 462 -13.96 -65.03 0.07
N PRO A 463 -14.47 -64.67 -1.12
CA PRO A 463 -15.33 -65.58 -1.84
C PRO A 463 -14.44 -66.62 -2.53
N PHE A 464 -14.44 -67.85 -2.00
CA PHE A 464 -14.25 -69.01 -2.86
C PHE A 464 -15.49 -69.10 -3.74
N PHE A 465 -15.35 -68.90 -5.04
CA PHE A 465 -15.89 -69.75 -6.12
C PHE A 465 -15.48 -69.19 -7.49
#